data_AF-C1IFE2-F1
#
_entry.id   AF-C1IFE2-F1
#
_cell.length_a   1.000
_cell.length_b   1.000
_cell.length_c   1.000
_cell.angle_alpha   90.00
_cell.angle_beta   90.00
_cell.angle_gamma   90.00
#
_symmetry.space_group_name_H-M   'P 1'
#
loop_
_entity.id
_entity.type
_entity.pdbx_description
1 polymer ?
#
loop_
_entity_poly.entity_id
_entity_poly.type
_entity_poly.pdbx_seq_one_letter_code
_entity_poly.pdbx_strand_id
1 'polypeptide(L)'
;VVYFHGGGFVFGSVDTHHSLCAELAAVLDIPVVSVEYRLAPEHRWPSAPDDSEAVARWVAEAPSEIGRDVTSLVLAGDSAGGNL
;
A
#
# COMPACT_ATOMS: atom_id res chain seq x y z
N VAL A 1 -7.03 5.33 1.29
CA VAL A 1 -6.47 4.53 0.17
C VAL A 1 -5.32 3.71 0.71
N VAL A 2 -5.26 2.41 0.40
CA VAL A 2 -4.06 1.58 0.64
C VAL A 2 -3.36 1.44 -0.70
N TYR A 3 -2.10 1.85 -0.76
CA TYR A 3 -1.33 1.94 -1.99
C TYR A 3 -0.19 0.93 -2.00
N PHE A 4 -0.14 0.11 -3.04
CA PHE A 4 0.93 -0.86 -3.29
C PHE A 4 1.81 -0.33 -4.43
N HIS A 5 3.08 -0.09 -4.12
CA HIS A 5 4.00 0.48 -5.11
C HIS A 5 4.32 -0.50 -6.25
N GLY A 6 4.68 0.01 -7.43
CA GLY A 6 5.20 -0.77 -8.53
C GLY A 6 6.67 -1.15 -8.36
N GLY A 7 7.25 -1.73 -9.42
CA GLY A 7 8.68 -2.11 -9.45
C GLY A 7 8.95 -3.60 -9.67
N GLY A 8 8.02 -4.33 -10.28
CA GLY A 8 8.25 -5.71 -10.70
C GLY A 8 8.49 -6.68 -9.55
N PHE A 9 7.96 -6.37 -8.35
CA PHE A 9 8.17 -7.10 -7.09
C PHE A 9 9.62 -7.13 -6.58
N VAL A 10 10.54 -6.43 -7.24
CA VAL A 10 12.00 -6.45 -6.93
C VAL A 10 12.51 -5.06 -6.59
N PHE A 11 11.91 -4.02 -7.16
CA PHE A 11 12.28 -2.63 -6.97
C PHE A 11 11.12 -1.85 -6.36
N GLY A 12 11.41 -0.62 -5.96
CA GLY A 12 10.46 0.28 -5.32
C GLY A 12 10.53 0.23 -3.81
N SER A 13 9.92 1.22 -3.18
CA SER A 13 9.71 1.34 -1.73
C SER A 13 8.69 2.45 -1.49
N VAL A 14 8.32 2.68 -0.23
CA VAL A 14 7.48 3.84 0.14
C VAL A 14 8.16 5.17 -0.21
N ASP A 15 9.50 5.22 -0.19
CA ASP A 15 10.25 6.43 -0.53
C ASP A 15 10.18 6.73 -2.04
N THR A 16 10.31 5.72 -2.89
CA THR A 16 10.28 5.95 -4.35
C THR A 16 8.91 6.36 -4.86
N HIS A 17 7.83 6.00 -4.13
CA HIS A 17 6.45 6.36 -4.47
C HIS A 17 5.86 7.42 -3.54
N HIS A 18 6.69 8.04 -2.68
CA HIS A 18 6.22 9.03 -1.70
C HIS A 18 5.54 10.23 -2.37
N SER A 19 6.15 10.80 -3.41
CA SER A 19 5.60 11.95 -4.13
C SER A 19 4.23 11.64 -4.74
N LEU A 20 4.08 10.47 -5.36
CA LEU A 20 2.82 9.99 -5.91
C LEU A 20 1.76 9.79 -4.83
N CYS A 21 2.11 9.14 -3.71
CA CYS A 21 1.19 8.94 -2.60
C CYS A 21 0.76 10.26 -1.95
N ALA A 22 1.68 11.22 -1.82
CA ALA A 22 1.41 12.54 -1.29
C ALA A 22 0.49 13.35 -2.22
N GLU A 23 0.70 13.28 -3.53
CA GLU A 23 -0.18 13.90 -4.53
C GLU A 23 -1.57 13.27 -4.51
N LEU A 24 -1.66 11.93 -4.47
CA LEU A 24 -2.94 11.23 -4.33
C LEU A 24 -3.69 11.66 -3.07
N ALA A 25 -3.00 11.77 -1.94
CA ALA A 25 -3.60 12.23 -0.69
C ALA A 25 -4.13 13.67 -0.81
N ALA A 26 -3.33 14.56 -1.42
CA ALA A 26 -3.68 15.98 -1.56
C ALA A 26 -4.84 16.21 -2.54
N VAL A 27 -4.85 15.50 -3.68
CA VAL A 27 -5.88 15.67 -4.72
C VAL A 27 -7.21 15.05 -4.31
N LEU A 28 -7.17 13.89 -3.65
CA LEU A 28 -8.38 13.18 -3.23
C LEU A 28 -8.94 13.69 -1.90
N ASP A 29 -8.13 14.42 -1.11
CA ASP A 29 -8.42 14.76 0.29
C ASP A 29 -8.73 13.52 1.15
N ILE A 30 -7.98 12.43 0.90
CA ILE A 30 -8.15 11.13 1.55
C ILE A 30 -6.78 10.64 2.06
N PRO A 31 -6.68 10.10 3.29
CA PRO A 31 -5.45 9.49 3.78
C PRO A 31 -4.95 8.35 2.88
N VAL A 32 -3.63 8.27 2.67
CA VAL A 32 -2.97 7.20 1.93
C VAL A 32 -2.07 6.41 2.88
N VAL A 33 -2.25 5.09 2.92
CA VAL A 33 -1.36 4.13 3.57
C VAL A 33 -0.50 3.50 2.48
N SER A 34 0.77 3.88 2.39
CA SER A 34 1.73 3.29 1.45
C SER A 34 2.36 2.06 2.09
N VAL A 35 2.32 0.91 1.41
CA VAL A 35 2.73 -0.37 1.98
C VAL A 35 4.15 -0.74 1.54
N GLU A 36 5.05 -0.88 2.52
CA GLU A 36 6.40 -1.42 2.33
C GLU A 36 6.35 -2.96 2.40
N TYR A 37 5.91 -3.60 1.33
CA TYR A 37 5.80 -5.06 1.28
C TYR A 37 7.16 -5.71 0.97
N ARG A 38 7.34 -6.96 1.40
CA ARG A 38 8.58 -7.72 1.15
C ARG A 38 8.85 -7.94 -0.34
N LEU A 39 10.10 -7.72 -0.75
CA LEU A 39 10.54 -7.80 -2.15
C LEU A 39 11.25 -9.13 -2.49
N ALA A 40 11.12 -9.53 -3.74
CA ALA A 40 11.91 -10.59 -4.35
C ALA A 40 13.31 -10.06 -4.75
N PRO A 41 14.32 -10.94 -4.86
CA PRO A 41 14.27 -12.40 -4.72
C PRO A 41 14.34 -12.95 -3.28
N GLU A 42 14.64 -12.12 -2.28
CA GLU A 42 14.78 -12.50 -0.87
C GLU A 42 13.47 -13.07 -0.32
N HIS A 43 12.35 -12.48 -0.72
CA HIS A 43 11.01 -12.90 -0.35
C HIS A 43 10.20 -13.23 -1.60
N ARG A 44 10.19 -14.52 -1.95
CA ARG A 44 9.46 -15.01 -3.13
C ARG A 44 7.96 -14.94 -2.91
N TRP A 45 7.21 -15.06 -4.01
CA TRP A 45 5.76 -15.30 -3.97
C TRP A 45 5.43 -16.43 -2.97
N PRO A 46 4.43 -16.24 -2.08
CA PRO A 46 3.44 -15.16 -2.03
C PRO A 46 3.74 -14.02 -1.02
N SER A 47 5.00 -13.71 -0.71
CA SER A 47 5.30 -12.74 0.37
C SER A 47 4.69 -11.34 0.17
N ALA A 48 4.76 -10.78 -1.05
CA ALA A 48 4.20 -9.47 -1.37
C ALA A 48 2.67 -9.40 -1.22
N PRO A 49 1.86 -10.29 -1.84
CA PRO A 49 0.41 -10.27 -1.64
C PRO A 49 0.00 -10.59 -0.21
N ASP A 50 0.71 -11.48 0.50
CA ASP A 50 0.42 -11.77 1.91
C ASP A 50 0.57 -10.52 2.78
N ASP A 51 1.64 -9.74 2.59
CA ASP A 51 1.86 -8.48 3.31
C ASP A 51 0.80 -7.42 2.94
N SER A 52 0.52 -7.27 1.65
CA SER A 52 -0.47 -6.33 1.13
C SER A 52 -1.88 -6.62 1.64
N GLU A 53 -2.29 -7.89 1.64
CA GLU A 53 -3.58 -8.32 2.19
C GLU A 53 -3.64 -8.10 3.71
N ALA A 54 -2.56 -8.44 4.44
CA ALA A 54 -2.49 -8.23 5.88
C ALA A 54 -2.68 -6.75 6.25
N VAL A 55 -2.03 -5.84 5.53
CA VAL A 55 -2.20 -4.39 5.75
C VAL A 55 -3.60 -3.93 5.36
N ALA A 56 -4.14 -4.38 4.22
CA ALA A 56 -5.50 -4.01 3.81
C ALA A 56 -6.55 -4.45 4.84
N ARG A 57 -6.42 -5.66 5.40
CA ARG A 57 -7.29 -6.16 6.48
C ARG A 57 -7.11 -5.36 7.76
N TRP A 58 -5.87 -5.10 8.17
CA TRP A 58 -5.59 -4.28 9.34
C TRP A 58 -6.19 -2.88 9.23
N VAL A 59 -6.12 -2.22 8.06
CA VAL A 59 -6.79 -0.92 7.86
C VAL A 59 -8.30 -1.05 7.90
N ALA A 60 -8.88 -2.12 7.33
CA ALA A 60 -10.32 -2.36 7.33
C ALA A 60 -10.89 -2.60 8.74
N GLU A 61 -10.07 -3.09 9.68
CA GLU A 61 -10.43 -3.24 11.09
C GLU A 61 -10.46 -1.91 11.86
N ALA A 62 -10.06 -0.79 11.22
CA ALA A 62 -10.05 0.56 11.78
C ALA A 62 -9.36 0.66 13.16
N PRO A 63 -8.14 0.14 13.33
CA PRO A 63 -7.45 0.13 14.62
C PRO A 63 -7.22 1.56 15.12
N SER A 64 -7.28 1.71 16.44
CA SER A 64 -7.16 3.00 17.11
C SER A 64 -5.86 3.76 16.78
N GLU A 65 -4.82 3.02 16.42
CA GLU A 65 -3.49 3.47 16.04
C GLU A 65 -3.48 4.33 14.77
N ILE A 66 -4.48 4.17 13.89
CA ILE A 66 -4.66 5.03 12.72
C ILE A 66 -5.08 6.46 13.14
N GLY A 67 -5.67 6.61 14.33
CA GLY A 67 -6.10 7.90 14.87
C GLY A 67 -7.21 8.57 14.03
N ARG A 68 -7.90 7.80 13.19
CA ARG A 68 -8.97 8.26 12.30
C ARG A 68 -10.04 7.19 12.17
N ASP A 69 -11.27 7.61 11.94
CA ASP A 69 -12.36 6.71 11.60
C ASP A 69 -12.23 6.24 10.14
N VAL A 70 -12.24 4.92 9.93
CA VAL A 70 -12.13 4.30 8.60
C VAL A 70 -13.52 3.87 8.16
N THR A 71 -14.13 4.68 7.30
CA THR A 71 -15.50 4.44 6.82
C THR A 71 -15.56 3.67 5.51
N SER A 72 -14.47 3.65 4.75
CA SER A 72 -14.33 2.90 3.50
C SER A 72 -12.87 2.63 3.16
N LEU A 73 -12.64 1.64 2.30
CA LEU A 73 -11.31 1.23 1.84
C LEU A 73 -11.25 1.26 0.32
N VAL A 74 -10.18 1.83 -0.22
CA VAL A 74 -9.84 1.82 -1.65
C VAL A 74 -8.44 1.25 -1.79
N LEU A 75 -8.30 0.21 -2.61
CA LEU A 75 -7.01 -0.37 -2.98
C LEU A 75 -6.53 0.27 -4.28
N ALA A 76 -5.24 0.57 -4.34
CA ALA A 76 -4.61 1.17 -5.52
C ALA A 76 -3.16 0.72 -5.63
N GLY A 77 -2.64 0.72 -6.85
CA GLY A 77 -1.24 0.44 -7.12
C GLY A 77 -0.92 0.60 -8.60
N ASP A 78 0.37 0.68 -8.94
CA ASP A 78 0.85 0.79 -10.31
C ASP A 78 1.66 -0.45 -10.71
N SER A 79 1.59 -0.85 -11.99
CA SER A 79 2.40 -1.97 -12.52
C SER A 79 2.24 -3.25 -11.69
N ALA A 80 3.32 -3.76 -11.08
CA ALA A 80 3.31 -4.89 -10.15
C ALA A 80 2.45 -4.63 -8.90
N GLY A 81 2.44 -3.41 -8.39
CA GLY A 81 1.55 -3.01 -7.30
C GLY A 81 0.09 -2.96 -7.71
N GLY A 82 -0.21 -2.72 -9.00
CA GLY A 82 -1.56 -2.86 -9.54
C GLY A 82 -1.99 -4.31 -9.80
N ASN A 83 -1.04 -5.26 -9.76
CA ASN A 83 -1.34 -6.69 -9.76
C ASN A 83 -1.68 -7.24 -8.37
N LEU A 84 -1.11 -6.63 -7.32
CA LEU A 84 -1.44 -6.90 -5.91
C LEU A 84 -2.85 -6.40 -5.57
#